data_AF-A0A8T2P820-F1
#
_entry.id   AF-A0A8T2P820-F1
#
_cell.length_a   1.000
_cell.length_b   1.000
_cell.length_c   1.000
_cell.angle_alpha   90.00
_cell.angle_beta   90.00
_cell.angle_gamma   90.00
#
_symmetry.space_group_name_H-M   'P 1'
#
loop_
_entity.id
_entity.type
_entity.pdbx_description
1 polymer ?
#
loop_
_entity_poly.entity_id
_entity_poly.type
_entity_poly.pdbx_seq_one_letter_code
_entity_poly.pdbx_strand_id
1 'polypeptide(L)'
;IVFYEDKNFQGRCYECSSDCPDLHSYFTRCNSIRVESGCWVLYERPNYMGYQYILTRGEYPDHQQWMGFNDSIKSCRMIKNVYGNVYKLRIYERPDFGGQMVEHTEDCPSVQDALKLREVHSCVVMDGAWAFYEQPNYRGRQYFLERGDYRQPTDWGATSPIGCPEFVFLYPANKYTMLEGVAPVALIRCFCGQIIFYEDRNFQGRCFECCSDCADLHSHFTRCNSVRVESGCWVLFERPNYTGYQYVLLPGEYPDYQRWMGFNDCVRSCRIIRNTTGSHRIKLFDRPNFEGQSVEVTENSPSIQERFHSKEVNSCIVLEGAWVFYEHPNYRGRQYLLEKGEFRRYTDWGAMHATVGSIRRVTELDDAPCCFTSSPQQIIFYEDRNFQGRTFECSSDCPELSSHFSRCNSIRVESGAWVLYERPNFTGYQYILTRGEYPEYQHWMGFNDTIRSCRLIRTTSGMHRIRIYQQHDFMGRMLELSEDSPSLYEHFGHREIHSCNVLNGAWVFYEQPNYRGRQYLLERGEYRRFTEWSAMHPT
;
A
#
# COMPACT_ATOMS: atom_id res chain seq x y z
N ILE A 1 -18.72 2.70 -4.16
CA ILE A 1 -19.26 3.94 -3.53
C ILE A 1 -20.78 3.85 -3.57
N VAL A 2 -21.47 4.21 -2.49
CA VAL A 2 -22.93 4.16 -2.38
C VAL A 2 -23.46 5.56 -2.13
N PHE A 3 -24.32 6.03 -3.03
CA PHE A 3 -25.03 7.30 -2.94
C PHE A 3 -26.41 7.09 -2.34
N TYR A 4 -26.90 8.02 -1.53
CA TYR A 4 -28.24 7.99 -0.90
C TYR A 4 -29.00 9.30 -1.14
N GLU A 5 -30.30 9.23 -1.45
CA GLU A 5 -31.13 10.43 -1.71
C GLU A 5 -31.38 11.29 -0.47
N ASP A 6 -31.33 10.70 0.73
CA ASP A 6 -31.56 11.37 2.02
C ASP A 6 -30.31 11.38 2.92
N LYS A 7 -30.36 12.12 4.04
CA LYS A 7 -29.27 12.18 5.03
C LYS A 7 -29.18 10.90 5.87
N ASN A 8 -28.05 10.67 6.52
CA ASN A 8 -27.79 9.53 7.42
C ASN A 8 -28.01 8.14 6.77
N PHE A 9 -27.66 8.01 5.48
CA PHE A 9 -27.70 6.76 4.71
C PHE A 9 -29.11 6.15 4.58
N GLN A 10 -30.11 7.03 4.44
CA GLN A 10 -31.53 6.69 4.30
C GLN A 10 -32.04 6.93 2.87
N GLY A 11 -33.28 6.51 2.61
CA GLY A 11 -33.96 6.70 1.33
C GLY A 11 -33.50 5.71 0.26
N ARG A 12 -33.72 6.05 -1.01
CA ARG A 12 -33.21 5.25 -2.14
C ARG A 12 -31.69 5.40 -2.22
N CYS A 13 -31.00 4.31 -2.50
CA CYS A 13 -29.57 4.29 -2.76
C CYS A 13 -29.21 3.83 -4.18
N TYR A 14 -27.97 4.12 -4.58
CA TYR A 14 -27.33 3.58 -5.79
C TYR A 14 -25.86 3.27 -5.48
N GLU A 15 -25.45 2.03 -5.74
CA GLU A 15 -24.04 1.61 -5.67
C GLU A 15 -23.38 1.78 -7.04
N CYS A 16 -22.15 2.30 -7.03
CA CYS A 16 -21.32 2.48 -8.20
C CYS A 16 -19.89 1.99 -7.92
N SER A 17 -19.27 1.32 -8.89
CA SER A 17 -17.95 0.69 -8.80
C SER A 17 -17.01 1.08 -9.95
N SER A 18 -17.44 1.98 -10.83
CA SER A 18 -16.71 2.48 -12.01
C SER A 18 -17.05 3.96 -12.28
N ASP A 19 -16.45 4.56 -13.32
CA ASP A 19 -16.79 5.93 -13.72
C ASP A 19 -18.23 6.00 -14.26
N CYS A 20 -19.02 6.96 -13.78
CA CYS A 20 -20.42 7.16 -14.20
C CYS A 20 -20.63 8.59 -14.73
N PRO A 21 -20.83 8.78 -16.05
CA PRO A 21 -20.98 10.10 -16.65
C PRO A 21 -22.36 10.73 -16.43
N ASP A 22 -23.40 9.98 -16.06
CA ASP A 22 -24.69 10.55 -15.67
C ASP A 22 -25.39 9.68 -14.61
N LEU A 23 -25.55 10.25 -13.41
CA LEU A 23 -26.21 9.62 -12.26
C LEU A 23 -27.71 9.97 -12.17
N HIS A 24 -28.23 10.88 -13.02
CA HIS A 24 -29.60 11.37 -12.99
C HIS A 24 -30.65 10.27 -13.20
N SER A 25 -30.29 9.19 -13.91
CA SER A 25 -31.14 8.01 -14.14
C SER A 25 -31.34 7.16 -12.87
N TYR A 26 -30.43 7.26 -11.89
CA TYR A 26 -30.47 6.49 -10.64
C TYR A 26 -31.08 7.28 -9.48
N PHE A 27 -30.79 8.57 -9.38
CA PHE A 27 -31.31 9.42 -8.30
C PHE A 27 -31.47 10.90 -8.67
N THR A 28 -32.47 11.54 -8.08
CA THR A 28 -32.80 12.95 -8.30
C THR A 28 -31.89 13.89 -7.50
N ARG A 29 -31.53 13.49 -6.27
CA ARG A 29 -30.66 14.21 -5.33
C ARG A 29 -29.71 13.24 -4.61
N CYS A 30 -28.65 13.72 -4.00
CA CYS A 30 -27.78 12.93 -3.14
C CYS A 30 -27.43 13.71 -1.87
N ASN A 31 -27.93 13.23 -0.73
CA ASN A 31 -27.74 13.89 0.56
C ASN A 31 -26.81 13.15 1.51
N SER A 32 -26.49 11.86 1.29
CA SER A 32 -25.42 11.19 2.03
C SER A 32 -24.72 10.13 1.19
N ILE A 33 -23.46 9.81 1.54
CA ILE A 33 -22.57 8.96 0.72
C ILE A 33 -21.74 8.04 1.62
N ARG A 34 -21.62 6.77 1.23
CA ARG A 34 -20.62 5.84 1.77
C ARG A 34 -19.56 5.53 0.71
N VAL A 35 -18.30 5.82 1.02
CA VAL A 35 -17.18 5.36 0.20
C VAL A 35 -16.56 4.16 0.91
N GLU A 36 -16.80 2.96 0.38
CA GLU A 36 -16.27 1.72 0.95
C GLU A 36 -14.81 1.48 0.54
N SER A 37 -14.45 1.91 -0.67
CA SER A 37 -13.12 1.73 -1.26
C SER A 37 -12.81 2.79 -2.32
N GLY A 38 -11.51 2.97 -2.58
CA GLY A 38 -10.98 3.90 -3.58
C GLY A 38 -11.07 5.38 -3.18
N CYS A 39 -10.82 6.24 -4.16
CA CYS A 39 -11.04 7.69 -4.09
C CYS A 39 -11.81 8.12 -5.33
N TRP A 40 -12.60 9.18 -5.19
CA TRP A 40 -13.64 9.54 -6.15
C TRP A 40 -13.69 11.06 -6.33
N VAL A 41 -13.77 11.52 -7.58
CA VAL A 41 -14.21 12.89 -7.88
C VAL A 41 -15.68 12.84 -8.25
N LEU A 42 -16.50 13.56 -7.51
CA LEU A 42 -17.92 13.77 -7.79
C LEU A 42 -18.10 15.13 -8.45
N TYR A 43 -19.08 15.24 -9.33
CA TYR A 43 -19.34 16.44 -10.12
C TYR A 43 -20.80 16.85 -10.05
N GLU A 44 -21.06 18.16 -10.00
CA GLU A 44 -22.42 18.70 -9.89
C GLU A 44 -23.33 18.45 -11.10
N ARG A 45 -22.73 18.21 -12.26
CA ARG A 45 -23.43 18.05 -13.54
C ARG A 45 -23.01 16.73 -14.22
N PRO A 46 -23.81 16.22 -15.18
CA PRO A 46 -23.40 15.12 -16.03
C PRO A 46 -22.13 15.44 -16.83
N ASN A 47 -21.47 14.39 -17.32
CA ASN A 47 -20.24 14.42 -18.13
C ASN A 47 -19.03 15.08 -17.45
N TYR A 48 -18.91 14.93 -16.12
CA TYR A 48 -17.77 15.39 -15.31
C TYR A 48 -17.59 16.92 -15.30
N MET A 49 -18.72 17.65 -15.20
CA MET A 49 -18.78 19.11 -15.28
C MET A 49 -19.37 19.75 -14.00
N GLY A 50 -19.07 21.04 -13.79
CA GLY A 50 -19.53 21.79 -12.61
C GLY A 50 -18.49 21.80 -11.48
N TYR A 51 -18.91 22.08 -10.25
CA TYR A 51 -17.98 21.96 -9.12
C TYR A 51 -17.61 20.50 -8.86
N GLN A 52 -16.39 20.31 -8.37
CA GLN A 52 -15.77 19.03 -8.09
C GLN A 52 -15.74 18.81 -6.57
N TYR A 53 -15.99 17.57 -6.13
CA TYR A 53 -15.90 17.17 -4.73
C TYR A 53 -15.12 15.87 -4.63
N ILE A 54 -14.02 15.87 -3.87
CA ILE A 54 -13.07 14.77 -3.79
C ILE A 54 -13.31 13.99 -2.50
N LEU A 55 -13.75 12.74 -2.62
CA LEU A 55 -14.10 11.86 -1.50
C LEU A 55 -13.21 10.62 -1.47
N THR A 56 -12.97 10.11 -0.26
CA THR A 56 -12.12 8.94 0.03
C THR A 56 -12.89 7.95 0.91
N ARG A 57 -12.36 6.74 1.17
CA ARG A 57 -12.99 5.75 2.08
C ARG A 57 -13.48 6.43 3.38
N GLY A 58 -14.77 6.30 3.68
CA GLY A 58 -15.44 7.02 4.77
C GLY A 58 -16.96 7.09 4.67
N GLU A 59 -17.59 7.49 5.77
CA GLU A 59 -19.04 7.76 5.88
C GLU A 59 -19.30 9.27 5.87
N TYR A 60 -20.14 9.74 4.94
CA TYR A 60 -20.51 11.14 4.79
C TYR A 60 -22.03 11.31 5.03
N PRO A 61 -22.48 11.50 6.29
CA PRO A 61 -23.91 11.47 6.64
C PRO A 61 -24.72 12.65 6.09
N ASP A 62 -24.07 13.73 5.65
CA ASP A 62 -24.73 14.83 4.97
C ASP A 62 -23.83 15.58 3.97
N HIS A 63 -24.41 16.32 3.01
CA HIS A 63 -23.64 16.95 1.92
C HIS A 63 -22.62 18.01 2.37
N GLN A 64 -22.78 18.58 3.57
CA GLN A 64 -21.81 19.54 4.12
C GLN A 64 -20.46 18.86 4.45
N GLN A 65 -20.45 17.55 4.71
CA GLN A 65 -19.26 16.78 5.06
C GLN A 65 -18.26 16.61 3.89
N TRP A 66 -18.68 16.89 2.64
CA TRP A 66 -17.80 16.96 1.46
C TRP A 66 -17.66 18.38 0.89
N MET A 67 -18.05 19.40 1.65
CA MET A 67 -18.17 20.80 1.20
C MET A 67 -19.14 20.99 0.01
N GLY A 68 -20.15 20.14 -0.10
CA GLY A 68 -21.22 20.29 -1.08
C GLY A 68 -21.99 21.59 -0.87
N PHE A 69 -22.03 22.45 -1.89
CA PHE A 69 -22.87 23.67 -1.88
C PHE A 69 -24.37 23.35 -2.01
N ASN A 70 -24.72 22.11 -2.35
CA ASN A 70 -26.06 21.59 -2.60
C ASN A 70 -26.03 20.04 -2.63
N ASP A 71 -27.17 19.41 -2.86
CA ASP A 71 -27.34 17.95 -2.97
C ASP A 71 -27.37 17.43 -4.44
N SER A 72 -26.97 18.24 -5.42
CA SER A 72 -26.91 17.84 -6.83
C SER A 72 -25.56 17.19 -7.17
N ILE A 73 -25.36 15.93 -6.79
CA ILE A 73 -24.35 15.07 -7.45
C ILE A 73 -24.97 14.48 -8.73
N LYS A 74 -24.24 14.53 -9.85
CA LYS A 74 -24.74 14.10 -11.18
C LYS A 74 -23.74 13.33 -12.05
N SER A 75 -22.45 13.32 -11.75
CA SER A 75 -21.51 12.32 -12.31
C SER A 75 -20.35 12.03 -11.36
N CYS A 76 -19.64 10.93 -11.57
CA CYS A 76 -18.48 10.56 -10.76
C CYS A 76 -17.37 9.86 -11.56
N ARG A 77 -16.10 10.12 -11.21
CA ARG A 77 -14.94 9.36 -11.67
C ARG A 77 -14.29 8.67 -10.49
N MET A 78 -13.88 7.42 -10.65
CA MET A 78 -12.92 6.79 -9.76
C MET A 78 -11.54 7.36 -10.07
N ILE A 79 -10.82 7.82 -9.05
CA ILE A 79 -9.46 8.30 -9.21
C ILE A 79 -8.55 7.09 -9.41
N LYS A 80 -7.83 7.08 -10.53
CA LYS A 80 -6.89 6.03 -10.92
C LYS A 80 -5.47 6.51 -10.64
N ASN A 81 -4.52 5.57 -10.58
CA ASN A 81 -3.09 5.85 -10.37
C ASN A 81 -2.73 6.54 -9.03
N VAL A 82 -3.64 6.47 -8.04
CA VAL A 82 -3.43 6.94 -6.65
C VAL A 82 -2.43 6.07 -5.87
N TYR A 83 -1.95 4.99 -6.46
CA TYR A 83 -1.17 3.94 -5.78
C TYR A 83 0.36 4.16 -5.85
N GLY A 84 0.79 5.33 -6.29
CA GLY A 84 2.20 5.73 -6.26
C GLY A 84 2.69 6.03 -4.84
N ASN A 85 3.95 5.67 -4.56
CA ASN A 85 4.68 6.12 -3.36
C ASN A 85 5.52 7.40 -3.61
N VAL A 86 5.44 7.95 -4.83
CA VAL A 86 6.07 9.21 -5.23
C VAL A 86 4.96 10.16 -5.66
N TYR A 87 4.88 11.31 -5.00
CA TYR A 87 3.99 12.40 -5.35
C TYR A 87 4.88 13.56 -5.74
N LYS A 88 4.66 14.12 -6.92
CA LYS A 88 5.56 15.15 -7.45
C LYS A 88 4.83 16.18 -8.30
N LEU A 89 4.70 17.37 -7.73
CA LEU A 89 4.12 18.56 -8.34
C LEU A 89 5.23 19.59 -8.60
N ARG A 90 5.14 20.34 -9.69
CA ARG A 90 5.83 21.62 -9.86
C ARG A 90 4.80 22.71 -10.06
N ILE A 91 4.91 23.80 -9.31
CA ILE A 91 4.05 24.99 -9.47
C ILE A 91 4.89 26.17 -9.96
N TYR A 92 4.24 27.07 -10.69
CA TYR A 92 4.89 28.20 -11.33
C TYR A 92 4.12 29.52 -11.11
N GLU A 93 4.87 30.59 -10.89
CA GLU A 93 4.39 31.96 -10.68
C GLU A 93 3.69 32.56 -11.91
N ARG A 94 3.79 31.95 -13.11
CA ARG A 94 3.19 32.48 -14.36
C ARG A 94 2.62 31.36 -15.22
N PRO A 95 1.76 31.68 -16.21
CA PRO A 95 1.32 30.73 -17.23
C PRO A 95 2.51 30.15 -18.02
N ASP A 96 2.26 29.05 -18.73
CA ASP A 96 3.24 28.35 -19.58
C ASP A 96 4.58 28.05 -18.88
N PHE A 97 4.52 27.71 -17.60
CA PHE A 97 5.65 27.30 -16.75
C PHE A 97 6.72 28.40 -16.54
N GLY A 98 6.32 29.66 -16.65
CA GLY A 98 7.18 30.82 -16.44
C GLY A 98 7.28 31.30 -14.98
N GLY A 99 8.25 32.18 -14.73
CA GLY A 99 8.46 32.81 -13.40
C GLY A 99 9.20 31.91 -12.42
N GLN A 100 8.99 32.12 -11.12
CA GLN A 100 9.54 31.24 -10.08
C GLN A 100 8.86 29.85 -10.14
N MET A 101 9.68 28.79 -10.16
CA MET A 101 9.25 27.38 -10.05
C MET A 101 9.52 26.86 -8.64
N VAL A 102 8.59 26.08 -8.08
CA VAL A 102 8.78 25.35 -6.82
C VAL A 102 8.31 23.91 -6.99
N GLU A 103 9.10 22.95 -6.49
CA GLU A 103 8.84 21.50 -6.60
C GLU A 103 8.35 20.95 -5.25
N HIS A 104 7.26 20.16 -5.27
CA HIS A 104 6.54 19.67 -4.10
C HIS A 104 6.29 18.18 -4.10
N THR A 105 6.38 17.61 -2.90
CA THR A 105 6.16 16.18 -2.59
C THR A 105 5.31 15.98 -1.34
N GLU A 106 4.76 17.07 -0.77
CA GLU A 106 4.04 17.11 0.51
C GLU A 106 2.87 18.12 0.44
N ASP A 107 1.95 18.03 1.41
CA ASP A 107 0.80 18.94 1.58
C ASP A 107 1.27 20.38 1.81
N CYS A 108 0.55 21.36 1.25
CA CYS A 108 0.84 22.78 1.46
C CYS A 108 -0.37 23.54 2.02
N PRO A 109 -0.52 23.60 3.37
CA PRO A 109 -1.53 24.41 4.07
C PRO A 109 -1.16 25.91 4.12
N SER A 110 -0.68 26.45 3.00
CA SER A 110 -0.58 27.87 2.61
C SER A 110 0.59 28.03 1.64
N VAL A 111 0.31 28.13 0.33
CA VAL A 111 1.35 28.40 -0.69
C VAL A 111 2.02 29.76 -0.45
N GLN A 112 1.29 30.73 0.10
CA GLN A 112 1.85 32.03 0.46
C GLN A 112 2.86 31.93 1.61
N ASP A 113 2.60 31.14 2.64
CA ASP A 113 3.46 31.09 3.82
C ASP A 113 4.64 30.12 3.65
N ALA A 114 4.42 28.96 3.03
CA ALA A 114 5.50 28.03 2.76
C ALA A 114 6.42 28.55 1.63
N LEU A 115 5.84 29.02 0.51
CA LEU A 115 6.53 29.11 -0.78
C LEU A 115 6.73 30.55 -1.28
N LYS A 116 6.08 31.51 -0.61
CA LYS A 116 6.07 32.95 -0.91
C LYS A 116 5.47 33.34 -2.26
N LEU A 117 4.88 32.37 -2.98
CA LEU A 117 4.05 32.58 -4.16
C LEU A 117 2.68 33.10 -3.75
N ARG A 118 2.17 34.13 -4.44
CA ARG A 118 0.84 34.70 -4.17
C ARG A 118 -0.28 34.02 -4.96
N GLU A 119 0.02 33.56 -6.15
CA GLU A 119 -0.92 32.95 -7.08
C GLU A 119 -0.22 31.77 -7.76
N VAL A 120 -0.97 30.70 -8.09
CA VAL A 120 -0.47 29.61 -8.95
C VAL A 120 -1.13 29.75 -10.31
N HIS A 121 -0.31 29.95 -11.34
CA HIS A 121 -0.78 30.22 -12.70
C HIS A 121 -0.58 29.04 -13.64
N SER A 122 0.43 28.19 -13.40
CA SER A 122 0.61 26.91 -14.11
C SER A 122 1.27 25.87 -13.20
N CYS A 123 1.11 24.60 -13.53
CA CYS A 123 1.71 23.49 -12.80
C CYS A 123 1.92 22.23 -13.66
N VAL A 124 2.87 21.39 -13.26
CA VAL A 124 3.09 20.06 -13.84
C VAL A 124 2.95 19.03 -12.74
N VAL A 125 1.97 18.14 -12.87
CA VAL A 125 1.86 16.94 -12.04
C VAL A 125 2.71 15.86 -12.69
N MET A 126 3.93 15.69 -12.20
CA MET A 126 4.84 14.66 -12.71
C MET A 126 4.49 13.28 -12.16
N ASP A 127 4.12 13.17 -10.88
CA ASP A 127 3.76 11.90 -10.24
C ASP A 127 2.64 12.08 -9.18
N GLY A 128 1.85 11.02 -8.99
CA GLY A 128 0.70 11.00 -8.09
C GLY A 128 -0.53 11.74 -8.62
N ALA A 129 -1.49 11.98 -7.72
CA ALA A 129 -2.69 12.77 -7.96
C ALA A 129 -2.81 13.88 -6.91
N TRP A 130 -3.38 15.03 -7.26
CA TRP A 130 -3.40 16.22 -6.41
C TRP A 130 -4.78 16.90 -6.40
N ALA A 131 -5.03 17.65 -5.33
CA ALA A 131 -6.20 18.51 -5.18
C ALA A 131 -5.75 19.94 -4.85
N PHE A 132 -6.15 20.93 -5.65
CA PHE A 132 -6.02 22.34 -5.31
C PHE A 132 -7.29 22.83 -4.61
N TYR A 133 -7.11 23.69 -3.62
CA TYR A 133 -8.15 24.37 -2.87
C TYR A 133 -8.11 25.87 -3.15
N GLU A 134 -9.28 26.47 -3.36
CA GLU A 134 -9.47 27.87 -3.70
C GLU A 134 -9.13 28.84 -2.54
N GLN A 135 -9.14 28.36 -1.30
CA GLN A 135 -8.91 29.17 -0.09
C GLN A 135 -8.02 28.44 0.93
N PRO A 136 -7.26 29.19 1.76
CA PRO A 136 -6.48 28.63 2.84
C PRO A 136 -7.25 27.80 3.88
N ASN A 137 -6.52 26.91 4.55
CA ASN A 137 -6.98 25.82 5.41
C ASN A 137 -7.94 24.86 4.70
N TYR A 138 -7.58 24.48 3.47
CA TYR A 138 -8.25 23.53 2.57
C TYR A 138 -9.74 23.84 2.33
N ARG A 139 -10.05 25.07 1.92
CA ARG A 139 -11.43 25.61 1.79
C ARG A 139 -11.76 26.10 0.38
N GLY A 140 -13.03 26.46 0.18
CA GLY A 140 -13.55 26.92 -1.09
C GLY A 140 -13.72 25.78 -2.10
N ARG A 141 -13.67 26.10 -3.40
CA ARG A 141 -13.74 25.08 -4.46
C ARG A 141 -12.52 24.15 -4.43
N GLN A 142 -12.78 22.89 -4.78
CA GLN A 142 -11.77 21.86 -5.01
C GLN A 142 -11.54 21.73 -6.53
N TYR A 143 -10.30 21.45 -6.92
CA TYR A 143 -9.91 21.14 -8.28
C TYR A 143 -9.02 19.90 -8.27
N PHE A 144 -9.40 18.85 -8.99
CA PHE A 144 -8.64 17.61 -9.14
C PHE A 144 -7.61 17.74 -10.26
N LEU A 145 -6.38 17.27 -10.02
CA LEU A 145 -5.31 17.19 -11.00
C LEU A 145 -4.71 15.78 -11.05
N GLU A 146 -4.80 15.16 -12.23
CA GLU A 146 -4.08 13.93 -12.59
C GLU A 146 -2.74 14.23 -13.30
N ARG A 147 -1.89 13.22 -13.52
CA ARG A 147 -0.56 13.36 -14.14
C ARG A 147 -0.64 14.11 -15.47
N GLY A 148 0.04 15.26 -15.59
CA GLY A 148 -0.04 16.11 -16.78
C GLY A 148 0.51 17.53 -16.64
N ASP A 149 0.54 18.21 -17.78
CA ASP A 149 1.00 19.59 -17.99
C ASP A 149 -0.20 20.55 -17.98
N TYR A 150 -0.28 21.45 -17.00
CA TYR A 150 -1.35 22.44 -16.87
C TYR A 150 -0.79 23.86 -17.03
N ARG A 151 -1.02 24.49 -18.19
CA ARG A 151 -0.37 25.75 -18.61
C ARG A 151 -1.05 26.99 -18.05
N GLN A 152 -2.30 26.88 -17.64
CA GLN A 152 -3.16 27.97 -17.20
C GLN A 152 -4.28 27.43 -16.29
N PRO A 153 -4.92 28.27 -15.45
CA PRO A 153 -5.87 27.78 -14.43
C PRO A 153 -7.14 27.11 -14.97
N THR A 154 -7.54 27.45 -16.20
CA THR A 154 -8.66 26.79 -16.88
C THR A 154 -8.41 25.32 -17.16
N ASP A 155 -7.15 24.89 -17.22
CA ASP A 155 -6.79 23.49 -17.54
C ASP A 155 -7.12 22.54 -16.38
N TRP A 156 -7.18 23.04 -15.13
CA TRP A 156 -7.74 22.34 -13.96
C TRP A 156 -9.16 22.79 -13.59
N GLY A 157 -9.81 23.57 -14.46
CA GLY A 157 -11.20 24.02 -14.30
C GLY A 157 -11.39 25.26 -13.41
N ALA A 158 -10.33 25.97 -13.01
CA ALA A 158 -10.45 27.25 -12.32
C ALA A 158 -10.78 28.40 -13.31
N THR A 159 -11.54 29.39 -12.85
CA THR A 159 -11.98 30.54 -13.68
C THR A 159 -11.01 31.72 -13.65
N SER A 160 -10.01 31.67 -12.79
CA SER A 160 -8.92 32.64 -12.61
C SER A 160 -7.70 31.91 -12.04
N PRO A 161 -6.51 32.54 -11.98
CA PRO A 161 -5.48 32.13 -11.05
C PRO A 161 -6.08 31.99 -9.65
N ILE A 162 -5.64 30.97 -8.91
CA ILE A 162 -6.06 30.82 -7.52
C ILE A 162 -5.11 31.68 -6.68
N GLY A 163 -5.69 32.61 -5.92
CA GLY A 163 -4.96 33.45 -4.97
C GLY A 163 -4.76 32.75 -3.64
N CYS A 164 -3.51 32.62 -3.22
CA CYS A 164 -3.08 31.86 -2.05
C CYS A 164 -3.71 30.46 -1.96
N PRO A 165 -3.52 29.62 -3.00
CA PRO A 165 -4.07 28.27 -3.02
C PRO A 165 -3.46 27.43 -1.91
N GLU A 166 -4.14 26.34 -1.60
CA GLU A 166 -3.54 25.22 -0.90
C GLU A 166 -3.63 23.97 -1.76
N PHE A 167 -2.74 23.02 -1.51
CA PHE A 167 -2.80 21.74 -2.21
C PHE A 167 -2.55 20.56 -1.28
N VAL A 168 -3.31 19.51 -1.54
CA VAL A 168 -3.23 18.20 -0.89
C VAL A 168 -2.84 17.20 -1.96
N PHE A 169 -1.92 16.30 -1.64
CA PHE A 169 -1.64 15.16 -2.51
C PHE A 169 -2.58 14.01 -2.13
N LEU A 170 -3.29 13.48 -3.14
CA LEU A 170 -4.38 12.54 -2.92
C LEU A 170 -3.83 11.14 -2.78
N TYR A 171 -3.92 10.61 -1.56
CA TYR A 171 -3.69 9.20 -1.25
C TYR A 171 -4.97 8.36 -1.42
N PRO A 172 -4.86 7.03 -1.64
CA PRO A 172 -5.98 6.11 -1.55
C PRO A 172 -6.31 5.88 -0.07
N ALA A 173 -6.96 6.86 0.56
CA ALA A 173 -7.29 6.92 1.99
C ALA A 173 -6.09 6.59 2.93
N ASN A 174 -5.09 7.49 3.01
CA ASN A 174 -3.89 7.42 3.89
C ASN A 174 -3.35 8.87 4.15
N LYS A 175 -2.59 9.28 5.20
CA LYS A 175 -2.13 8.67 6.48
C LYS A 175 -2.32 9.67 7.66
N TYR A 176 -3.23 9.42 8.63
CA TYR A 176 -3.69 10.42 9.65
C TYR A 176 -2.58 11.08 10.49
N THR A 177 -2.67 12.40 10.62
CA THR A 177 -2.03 13.21 11.68
C THR A 177 -3.03 14.26 12.18
N MET A 178 -3.15 14.38 13.50
CA MET A 178 -4.08 15.30 14.15
C MET A 178 -3.45 16.69 14.32
N LEU A 179 -4.26 17.74 14.12
CA LEU A 179 -4.08 19.05 14.75
C LEU A 179 -5.42 19.44 15.37
N GLU A 180 -5.41 19.81 16.65
CA GLU A 180 -6.65 20.14 17.37
C GLU A 180 -7.15 21.55 17.01
N GLY A 181 -8.48 21.72 16.97
CA GLY A 181 -9.11 23.06 17.04
C GLY A 181 -9.90 23.55 15.83
N VAL A 182 -9.98 22.79 14.71
CA VAL A 182 -10.75 23.21 13.52
C VAL A 182 -11.85 22.19 13.18
N ALA A 183 -13.09 22.67 13.04
CA ALA A 183 -14.25 21.89 12.61
C ALA A 183 -14.12 21.45 11.13
N PRO A 184 -14.77 20.34 10.71
CA PRO A 184 -14.41 19.64 9.48
C PRO A 184 -14.70 20.48 8.22
N VAL A 185 -13.78 20.47 7.24
CA VAL A 185 -13.56 19.38 6.27
C VAL A 185 -12.05 19.35 5.91
N ALA A 186 -11.60 18.37 5.13
CA ALA A 186 -10.31 18.34 4.42
C ALA A 186 -9.02 18.14 5.25
N LEU A 187 -9.07 17.29 6.28
CA LEU A 187 -7.93 16.44 6.64
C LEU A 187 -8.04 15.09 5.91
N ILE A 188 -7.83 15.07 4.59
CA ILE A 188 -7.81 13.83 3.79
C ILE A 188 -6.45 13.13 3.99
N ARG A 189 -6.31 12.55 5.19
CA ARG A 189 -5.16 11.78 5.65
C ARG A 189 -5.71 10.60 6.44
N CYS A 190 -6.02 9.43 5.88
CA CYS A 190 -6.90 8.45 6.57
C CYS A 190 -6.32 7.01 6.67
N PHE A 191 -5.19 6.80 7.38
CA PHE A 191 -4.37 5.57 7.24
C PHE A 191 -5.12 4.26 7.45
N CYS A 192 -5.33 3.50 6.38
CA CYS A 192 -5.58 2.07 6.54
C CYS A 192 -4.24 1.34 6.75
N GLY A 193 -3.76 1.42 7.99
CA GLY A 193 -3.49 0.17 8.66
C GLY A 193 -4.86 -0.46 8.89
N GLN A 194 -5.03 -1.74 8.58
CA GLN A 194 -6.29 -2.45 8.73
C GLN A 194 -6.03 -3.70 9.56
N ILE A 195 -6.72 -3.79 10.70
CA ILE A 195 -6.57 -4.88 11.66
C ILE A 195 -7.95 -5.44 12.00
N ILE A 196 -8.07 -6.76 12.02
CA ILE A 196 -9.31 -7.46 12.33
C ILE A 196 -9.08 -8.30 13.58
N PHE A 197 -9.76 -7.95 14.66
CA PHE A 197 -9.76 -8.68 15.92
C PHE A 197 -10.84 -9.77 15.91
N TYR A 198 -10.57 -10.91 16.55
CA TYR A 198 -11.50 -12.04 16.66
C TYR A 198 -11.59 -12.53 18.12
N GLU A 199 -12.81 -12.73 18.63
CA GLU A 199 -13.01 -13.18 20.02
C GLU A 199 -12.49 -14.61 20.28
N ASP A 200 -12.40 -15.45 19.23
CA ASP A 200 -11.90 -16.82 19.29
C ASP A 200 -10.61 -17.02 18.47
N ARG A 201 -10.02 -18.22 18.55
CA ARG A 201 -8.78 -18.60 17.84
C ARG A 201 -9.06 -18.93 16.38
N ASN A 202 -8.01 -18.94 15.54
CA ASN A 202 -8.07 -19.28 14.11
C ASN A 202 -9.11 -18.45 13.32
N PHE A 203 -9.26 -17.16 13.67
CA PHE A 203 -10.13 -16.20 12.99
C PHE A 203 -11.63 -16.55 13.03
N GLN A 204 -12.06 -17.15 14.14
CA GLN A 204 -13.43 -17.58 14.39
C GLN A 204 -14.15 -16.65 15.38
N GLY A 205 -15.46 -16.87 15.55
CA GLY A 205 -16.29 -16.12 16.49
C GLY A 205 -16.68 -14.73 15.96
N ARG A 206 -17.03 -13.82 16.87
CA ARG A 206 -17.28 -12.42 16.53
C ARG A 206 -15.97 -11.73 16.16
N CYS A 207 -16.00 -10.92 15.11
CA CYS A 207 -14.89 -10.08 14.69
C CYS A 207 -15.19 -8.59 14.79
N PHE A 208 -14.13 -7.77 14.75
CA PHE A 208 -14.19 -6.31 14.65
C PHE A 208 -13.03 -5.80 13.77
N GLU A 209 -13.35 -5.14 12.65
CA GLU A 209 -12.39 -4.43 11.80
C GLU A 209 -12.11 -3.05 12.38
N CYS A 210 -10.83 -2.68 12.46
CA CYS A 210 -10.38 -1.36 12.88
C CYS A 210 -9.38 -0.79 11.86
N CYS A 211 -9.56 0.49 11.50
CA CYS A 211 -8.75 1.21 10.51
C CYS A 211 -8.14 2.51 11.06
N SER A 212 -8.04 2.64 12.38
CA SER A 212 -7.55 3.84 13.07
C SER A 212 -6.99 3.50 14.45
N ASP A 213 -6.37 4.47 15.10
CA ASP A 213 -6.07 4.37 16.53
C ASP A 213 -7.40 4.24 17.32
N CYS A 214 -7.45 3.36 18.32
CA CYS A 214 -8.64 3.13 19.16
C CYS A 214 -8.26 2.99 20.65
N ALA A 215 -8.79 3.91 21.47
CA ALA A 215 -8.44 4.02 22.89
C ALA A 215 -9.24 3.07 23.82
N ASP A 216 -10.39 2.55 23.39
CA ASP A 216 -11.13 1.52 24.12
C ASP A 216 -11.84 0.54 23.16
N LEU A 217 -11.26 -0.65 23.02
CA LEU A 217 -11.81 -1.75 22.23
C LEU A 217 -12.90 -2.54 22.98
N HIS A 218 -13.12 -2.29 24.28
CA HIS A 218 -14.05 -3.09 25.09
C HIS A 218 -15.51 -2.99 24.63
N SER A 219 -15.89 -1.84 24.07
CA SER A 219 -17.22 -1.63 23.48
C SER A 219 -17.48 -2.53 22.25
N HIS A 220 -16.43 -3.01 21.59
CA HIS A 220 -16.50 -3.82 20.37
C HIS A 220 -16.40 -5.33 20.66
N PHE A 221 -15.56 -5.74 21.61
CA PHE A 221 -15.40 -7.15 22.01
C PHE A 221 -15.00 -7.32 23.48
N THR A 222 -15.21 -8.52 24.02
CA THR A 222 -14.91 -8.83 25.42
C THR A 222 -13.51 -9.43 25.63
N ARG A 223 -13.01 -10.16 24.63
CA ARG A 223 -11.69 -10.81 24.56
C ARG A 223 -11.15 -10.81 23.13
N CYS A 224 -9.85 -11.05 22.94
CA CYS A 224 -9.25 -11.19 21.61
C CYS A 224 -8.28 -12.37 21.57
N ASN A 225 -8.66 -13.45 20.87
CA ASN A 225 -7.87 -14.68 20.79
C ASN A 225 -7.16 -14.89 19.44
N SER A 226 -7.55 -14.18 18.37
CA SER A 226 -6.78 -14.12 17.12
C SER A 226 -6.94 -12.78 16.40
N VAL A 227 -5.97 -12.43 15.54
CA VAL A 227 -5.86 -11.13 14.87
C VAL A 227 -5.34 -11.31 13.44
N ARG A 228 -5.97 -10.63 12.47
CA ARG A 228 -5.36 -10.37 11.15
C ARG A 228 -4.88 -8.94 11.07
N VAL A 229 -3.69 -8.72 10.53
CA VAL A 229 -3.22 -7.39 10.11
C VAL A 229 -3.10 -7.41 8.60
N GLU A 230 -4.12 -6.89 7.93
CA GLU A 230 -4.17 -6.81 6.46
C GLU A 230 -3.17 -5.75 5.95
N SER A 231 -2.94 -4.68 6.73
CA SER A 231 -2.03 -3.60 6.35
C SER A 231 -1.54 -2.78 7.56
N GLY A 232 -0.38 -2.13 7.38
CA GLY A 232 0.27 -1.28 8.38
C GLY A 232 0.91 -2.05 9.55
N CYS A 233 1.83 -1.40 10.27
CA CYS A 233 2.28 -1.91 11.57
C CYS A 233 1.41 -1.34 12.69
N TRP A 234 1.14 -2.16 13.71
CA TRP A 234 0.27 -1.84 14.83
C TRP A 234 0.95 -2.14 16.16
N VAL A 235 0.54 -1.44 17.22
CA VAL A 235 0.79 -1.89 18.59
C VAL A 235 -0.53 -2.05 19.34
N LEU A 236 -0.69 -3.20 19.97
CA LEU A 236 -1.81 -3.56 20.83
C LEU A 236 -1.43 -3.37 22.30
N PHE A 237 -2.42 -3.03 23.12
CA PHE A 237 -2.25 -2.78 24.55
C PHE A 237 -3.21 -3.62 25.38
N GLU A 238 -2.72 -4.14 26.51
CA GLU A 238 -3.51 -4.91 27.49
C GLU A 238 -4.73 -4.10 28.01
N ARG A 239 -4.59 -2.78 28.14
CA ARG A 239 -5.56 -1.89 28.81
C ARG A 239 -6.03 -0.76 27.91
N PRO A 240 -7.14 -0.09 28.23
CA PRO A 240 -7.56 1.12 27.53
C PRO A 240 -6.53 2.24 27.62
N ASN A 241 -6.70 3.27 26.78
CA ASN A 241 -5.89 4.48 26.72
C ASN A 241 -4.38 4.24 26.54
N TYR A 242 -4.02 3.20 25.78
CA TYR A 242 -2.64 2.85 25.39
C TYR A 242 -1.73 2.49 26.58
N THR A 243 -2.26 1.72 27.54
CA THR A 243 -1.55 1.34 28.78
C THR A 243 -1.46 -0.19 28.99
N GLY A 244 -0.60 -0.61 29.93
CA GLY A 244 -0.34 -2.03 30.21
C GLY A 244 0.73 -2.62 29.29
N TYR A 245 0.70 -3.93 29.07
CA TYR A 245 1.64 -4.60 28.15
C TYR A 245 1.42 -4.17 26.70
N GLN A 246 2.52 -3.99 25.97
CA GLN A 246 2.55 -3.61 24.56
C GLN A 246 2.87 -4.85 23.70
N TYR A 247 2.23 -4.99 22.55
CA TYR A 247 2.52 -6.03 21.57
C TYR A 247 2.59 -5.42 20.16
N VAL A 248 3.76 -5.44 19.53
CA VAL A 248 3.95 -4.90 18.18
C VAL A 248 3.66 -5.99 17.15
N LEU A 249 2.69 -5.71 16.27
CA LEU A 249 2.28 -6.57 15.17
C LEU A 249 2.65 -5.92 13.83
N LEU A 250 3.05 -6.75 12.88
CA LEU A 250 3.32 -6.38 11.50
C LEU A 250 2.19 -6.97 10.61
N PRO A 251 2.09 -6.60 9.32
CA PRO A 251 1.16 -7.27 8.40
C PRO A 251 1.35 -8.80 8.41
N GLY A 252 0.24 -9.54 8.53
CA GLY A 252 0.26 -11.00 8.71
C GLY A 252 -0.92 -11.57 9.51
N GLU A 253 -0.92 -12.89 9.67
CA GLU A 253 -1.97 -13.64 10.37
C GLU A 253 -1.50 -14.16 11.73
N TYR A 254 -2.25 -13.83 12.79
CA TYR A 254 -1.97 -14.26 14.16
C TYR A 254 -3.13 -15.14 14.69
N PRO A 255 -3.14 -16.46 14.41
CA PRO A 255 -4.27 -17.35 14.74
C PRO A 255 -4.46 -17.65 16.24
N ASP A 256 -3.55 -17.18 17.10
CA ASP A 256 -3.57 -17.38 18.55
C ASP A 256 -2.82 -16.21 19.24
N TYR A 257 -3.25 -15.77 20.42
CA TYR A 257 -2.61 -14.66 21.13
C TYR A 257 -1.12 -14.91 21.48
N GLN A 258 -0.70 -16.17 21.60
CA GLN A 258 0.70 -16.53 21.78
C GLN A 258 1.57 -16.14 20.57
N ARG A 259 0.99 -15.95 19.38
CA ARG A 259 1.70 -15.57 18.14
C ARG A 259 2.18 -14.12 18.15
N TRP A 260 1.49 -13.21 18.85
CA TRP A 260 1.99 -11.86 19.12
C TRP A 260 2.73 -11.74 20.47
N MET A 261 3.06 -12.87 21.09
CA MET A 261 3.64 -12.97 22.44
C MET A 261 2.72 -12.40 23.54
N GLY A 262 1.40 -12.49 23.34
CA GLY A 262 0.39 -12.13 24.34
C GLY A 262 0.52 -12.98 25.62
N PHE A 263 0.42 -12.34 26.78
CA PHE A 263 0.37 -13.06 28.07
C PHE A 263 -1.03 -13.63 28.34
N ASN A 264 -2.06 -13.05 27.72
CA ASN A 264 -3.48 -13.35 27.86
C ASN A 264 -4.22 -12.89 26.57
N ASP A 265 -5.54 -13.07 26.54
CA ASP A 265 -6.44 -12.60 25.46
C ASP A 265 -7.03 -11.19 25.73
N CYS A 266 -6.42 -10.42 26.66
CA CYS A 266 -6.80 -9.04 26.91
C CYS A 266 -6.08 -8.10 25.93
N VAL A 267 -6.81 -7.67 24.90
CA VAL A 267 -6.47 -6.50 24.08
C VAL A 267 -7.57 -5.47 24.33
N ARG A 268 -7.21 -4.23 24.70
CA ARG A 268 -8.18 -3.19 25.09
C ARG A 268 -7.93 -1.81 24.50
N SER A 269 -6.77 -1.56 23.90
CA SER A 269 -6.58 -0.45 22.96
C SER A 269 -5.54 -0.80 21.89
N CYS A 270 -5.55 -0.09 20.76
CA CYS A 270 -4.60 -0.27 19.67
C CYS A 270 -4.24 1.06 19.00
N ARG A 271 -3.04 1.14 18.43
CA ARG A 271 -2.67 2.26 17.56
C ARG A 271 -1.80 1.80 16.39
N ILE A 272 -1.91 2.53 15.30
CA ILE A 272 -1.06 2.43 14.12
C ILE A 272 0.31 3.03 14.46
N ILE A 273 1.37 2.29 14.13
CA ILE A 273 2.75 2.75 14.26
C ILE A 273 3.08 3.65 13.08
N ARG A 274 3.69 4.81 13.36
CA ARG A 274 4.05 5.80 12.34
C ARG A 274 5.56 5.69 12.04
N ASN A 275 5.99 6.23 10.90
CA ASN A 275 7.41 6.23 10.47
C ASN A 275 8.04 4.82 10.34
N THR A 276 7.28 3.91 9.74
CA THR A 276 7.59 2.49 9.48
C THR A 276 8.40 2.23 8.20
N THR A 277 8.71 3.30 7.46
CA THR A 277 9.35 3.30 6.13
C THR A 277 10.50 4.30 6.08
N GLY A 278 11.51 4.03 5.25
CA GLY A 278 12.72 4.86 5.14
C GLY A 278 13.90 4.26 5.92
N SER A 279 14.80 5.12 6.38
CA SER A 279 15.93 4.72 7.24
C SER A 279 15.51 4.58 8.70
N HIS A 280 16.23 3.72 9.43
CA HIS A 280 16.08 3.53 10.87
C HIS A 280 17.41 3.85 11.54
N ARG A 281 17.39 4.72 12.55
CA ARG A 281 18.59 5.09 13.31
C ARG A 281 18.24 5.48 14.74
N ILE A 282 18.85 4.81 15.71
CA ILE A 282 18.68 5.05 17.15
C ILE A 282 20.05 5.07 17.85
N LYS A 283 20.22 5.96 18.83
CA LYS A 283 21.42 6.04 19.65
C LYS A 283 21.11 5.65 21.10
N LEU A 284 21.80 4.65 21.61
CA LEU A 284 21.64 4.10 22.96
C LEU A 284 22.73 4.65 23.89
N PHE A 285 22.43 4.81 25.18
CA PHE A 285 23.34 5.34 26.21
C PHE A 285 23.29 4.51 27.50
N ASP A 286 24.43 4.34 28.17
CA ASP A 286 24.56 3.51 29.38
C ASP A 286 24.09 4.25 30.65
N ARG A 287 23.94 5.58 30.58
CA ARG A 287 23.44 6.44 31.66
C ARG A 287 22.15 7.18 31.26
N PRO A 288 21.41 7.75 32.23
CA PRO A 288 20.33 8.70 31.96
C PRO A 288 20.80 9.96 31.22
N ASN A 289 19.85 10.77 30.75
CA ASN A 289 20.08 12.10 30.15
C ASN A 289 21.06 12.15 28.97
N PHE A 290 21.30 11.05 28.26
CA PHE A 290 22.25 10.94 27.14
C PHE A 290 23.73 11.10 27.54
N GLU A 291 24.04 10.81 28.80
CA GLU A 291 25.40 10.78 29.33
C GLU A 291 26.11 9.43 29.07
N GLY A 292 27.43 9.39 29.27
CA GLY A 292 28.22 8.15 29.34
C GLY A 292 28.61 7.54 27.99
N GLN A 293 28.75 6.21 27.95
CA GLN A 293 29.05 5.46 26.74
C GLN A 293 27.81 5.36 25.86
N SER A 294 27.98 5.52 24.54
CA SER A 294 26.88 5.42 23.59
C SER A 294 27.23 4.59 22.35
N VAL A 295 26.20 4.02 21.71
CA VAL A 295 26.32 3.31 20.43
C VAL A 295 25.16 3.68 19.51
N GLU A 296 25.43 3.82 18.22
CA GLU A 296 24.41 4.05 17.19
C GLU A 296 24.04 2.72 16.50
N VAL A 297 22.74 2.47 16.39
CA VAL A 297 22.15 1.25 15.83
C VAL A 297 21.26 1.61 14.63
N THR A 298 21.46 0.91 13.52
CA THR A 298 20.77 1.12 12.22
C THR A 298 20.09 -0.15 11.70
N GLU A 299 20.28 -1.27 12.39
CA GLU A 299 19.87 -2.61 12.02
C GLU A 299 19.30 -3.34 13.24
N ASN A 300 18.65 -4.49 13.03
CA ASN A 300 18.23 -5.32 14.16
C ASN A 300 19.45 -5.88 14.90
N SER A 301 19.33 -6.07 16.22
CA SER A 301 20.33 -6.77 17.01
C SER A 301 19.66 -7.75 17.96
N PRO A 302 19.88 -9.08 17.79
CA PRO A 302 19.33 -10.10 18.67
C PRO A 302 20.03 -10.16 20.03
N SER A 303 21.11 -9.39 20.23
CA SER A 303 21.88 -9.31 21.46
C SER A 303 22.51 -7.93 21.60
N ILE A 304 21.85 -7.03 22.33
CA ILE A 304 22.38 -5.68 22.60
C ILE A 304 23.71 -5.77 23.36
N GLN A 305 23.88 -6.76 24.23
CA GLN A 305 25.12 -6.93 25.00
C GLN A 305 26.35 -7.11 24.10
N GLU A 306 26.26 -7.84 22.99
CA GLU A 306 27.39 -8.05 22.07
C GLU A 306 27.78 -6.77 21.32
N ARG A 307 26.80 -5.90 21.03
CA ARG A 307 27.03 -4.67 20.25
C ARG A 307 27.33 -3.45 21.12
N PHE A 308 26.82 -3.41 22.35
CA PHE A 308 26.93 -2.27 23.27
C PHE A 308 27.83 -2.53 24.48
N HIS A 309 28.19 -3.79 24.75
CA HIS A 309 28.96 -4.24 25.93
C HIS A 309 28.28 -3.99 27.30
N SER A 310 27.08 -3.38 27.31
CA SER A 310 26.17 -3.26 28.45
C SER A 310 24.90 -4.07 28.21
N LYS A 311 24.26 -4.54 29.30
CA LYS A 311 22.88 -5.10 29.30
C LYS A 311 21.81 -4.04 29.58
N GLU A 312 22.23 -2.87 30.04
CA GLU A 312 21.37 -1.78 30.46
C GLU A 312 21.48 -0.62 29.48
N VAL A 313 20.32 -0.15 29.01
CA VAL A 313 20.15 1.09 28.25
C VAL A 313 19.38 2.03 29.15
N ASN A 314 20.05 3.05 29.67
CA ASN A 314 19.45 3.98 30.63
C ASN A 314 18.87 5.24 29.96
N SER A 315 19.28 5.57 28.73
CA SER A 315 18.59 6.55 27.88
C SER A 315 18.83 6.26 26.39
N CYS A 316 17.98 6.80 25.51
CA CYS A 316 18.16 6.67 24.06
C CYS A 316 17.52 7.83 23.27
N ILE A 317 18.03 8.05 22.05
CA ILE A 317 17.48 9.03 21.09
C ILE A 317 17.12 8.27 19.82
N VAL A 318 15.83 8.24 19.47
CA VAL A 318 15.36 7.72 18.19
C VAL A 318 15.44 8.87 17.19
N LEU A 319 16.42 8.80 16.28
CA LEU A 319 16.64 9.82 15.25
C LEU A 319 15.70 9.59 14.07
N GLU A 320 15.60 8.33 13.62
CA GLU A 320 14.86 7.90 12.43
C GLU A 320 14.21 6.52 12.62
N GLY A 321 13.07 6.32 11.96
CA GLY A 321 12.26 5.11 12.04
C GLY A 321 11.49 4.95 13.35
N ALA A 322 10.89 3.77 13.52
CA ALA A 322 10.32 3.28 14.77
C ALA A 322 10.98 1.94 15.16
N TRP A 323 11.08 1.68 16.46
CA TRP A 323 11.91 0.60 17.02
C TRP A 323 11.20 -0.14 18.15
N VAL A 324 11.53 -1.43 18.33
CA VAL A 324 11.04 -2.26 19.43
C VAL A 324 12.21 -2.70 20.30
N PHE A 325 12.21 -2.31 21.58
CA PHE A 325 13.06 -2.94 22.59
C PHE A 325 12.40 -4.21 23.11
N TYR A 326 13.20 -5.25 23.29
CA TYR A 326 12.82 -6.51 23.91
C TYR A 326 13.64 -6.72 25.19
N GLU A 327 12.95 -7.06 26.28
CA GLU A 327 13.54 -7.30 27.60
C GLU A 327 14.60 -8.42 27.62
N HIS A 328 14.55 -9.36 26.66
CA HIS A 328 15.47 -10.48 26.55
C HIS A 328 16.13 -10.57 25.16
N PRO A 329 17.29 -11.24 25.03
CA PRO A 329 17.89 -11.55 23.73
C PRO A 329 16.98 -12.40 22.83
N ASN A 330 17.26 -12.37 21.53
CA ASN A 330 16.51 -13.08 20.48
C ASN A 330 15.01 -12.73 20.43
N TYR A 331 14.69 -11.45 20.68
CA TYR A 331 13.37 -10.83 20.50
C TYR A 331 12.28 -11.45 21.40
N ARG A 332 12.57 -11.52 22.71
CA ARG A 332 11.71 -12.15 23.74
C ARG A 332 11.50 -11.26 24.96
N GLY A 333 10.55 -11.65 25.81
CA GLY A 333 10.17 -10.89 27.01
C GLY A 333 9.21 -9.74 26.67
N ARG A 334 9.10 -8.75 27.55
CA ARG A 334 8.25 -7.57 27.30
C ARG A 334 8.78 -6.75 26.12
N GLN A 335 7.84 -6.18 25.37
CA GLN A 335 8.09 -5.30 24.23
C GLN A 335 7.84 -3.85 24.64
N TYR A 336 8.64 -2.93 24.12
CA TYR A 336 8.44 -1.49 24.26
C TYR A 336 8.64 -0.83 22.90
N LEU A 337 7.67 -0.06 22.42
CA LEU A 337 7.74 0.68 21.16
C LEU A 337 8.33 2.07 21.38
N LEU A 338 9.36 2.41 20.61
CA LEU A 338 10.02 3.71 20.60
C LEU A 338 9.92 4.32 19.20
N GLU A 339 9.19 5.44 19.09
CA GLU A 339 9.12 6.28 17.90
C GLU A 339 10.06 7.49 18.05
N LYS A 340 10.26 8.25 16.96
CA LYS A 340 11.20 9.39 16.89
C LYS A 340 11.07 10.36 18.09
N GLY A 341 12.13 10.49 18.88
CA GLY A 341 12.11 11.27 20.13
C GLY A 341 13.33 11.08 21.05
N GLU A 342 13.31 11.83 22.15
CA GLU A 342 14.28 11.79 23.25
C GLU A 342 13.73 11.02 24.45
N PHE A 343 14.36 9.92 24.86
CA PHE A 343 13.99 9.14 26.04
C PHE A 343 15.11 9.18 27.08
N ARG A 344 14.96 10.03 28.10
CA ARG A 344 16.03 10.39 29.05
C ARG A 344 16.22 9.35 30.15
N ARG A 345 15.24 8.47 30.36
CA ARG A 345 15.23 7.35 31.32
C ARG A 345 14.47 6.15 30.75
N TYR A 346 14.75 4.95 31.24
CA TYR A 346 14.04 3.73 30.83
C TYR A 346 12.54 3.72 31.20
N THR A 347 12.13 4.55 32.16
CA THR A 347 10.72 4.83 32.48
C THR A 347 9.96 5.46 31.31
N ASP A 348 10.66 6.17 30.42
CA ASP A 348 10.05 7.03 29.42
C ASP A 348 9.49 6.21 28.24
N TRP A 349 10.02 5.00 28.01
CA TRP A 349 9.44 3.98 27.13
C TRP A 349 8.58 2.94 27.89
N GLY A 350 8.28 3.19 29.18
CA GLY A 350 7.39 2.37 30.00
C GLY A 350 8.03 1.12 30.61
N ALA A 351 9.35 0.98 30.60
CA ALA A 351 10.02 -0.14 31.25
C ALA A 351 10.17 0.04 32.77
N MET A 352 10.13 -1.07 33.52
CA MET A 352 10.37 -1.08 34.97
C MET A 352 11.87 -1.09 35.33
N HIS A 353 12.73 -1.50 34.38
CA HIS A 353 14.17 -1.67 34.54
C HIS A 353 14.89 -1.25 33.23
N ALA A 354 16.18 -0.93 33.31
CA ALA A 354 16.99 -0.53 32.16
C ALA A 354 17.36 -1.69 31.20
N THR A 355 16.98 -2.93 31.52
CA THR A 355 17.37 -4.14 30.79
C THR A 355 16.79 -4.16 29.36
N VAL A 356 17.67 -4.13 28.36
CA VAL A 356 17.31 -4.33 26.95
C VAL A 356 18.17 -5.44 26.39
N GLY A 357 17.57 -6.61 26.16
CA GLY A 357 18.29 -7.78 25.67
C GLY A 357 18.45 -7.79 24.15
N SER A 358 17.46 -7.28 23.41
CA SER A 358 17.53 -7.17 21.94
C SER A 358 16.65 -6.04 21.39
N ILE A 359 16.88 -5.67 20.13
CA ILE A 359 16.21 -4.56 19.45
C ILE A 359 15.85 -4.93 18.01
N ARG A 360 14.69 -4.49 17.52
CA ARG A 360 14.32 -4.56 16.09
C ARG A 360 13.79 -3.22 15.58
N ARG A 361 13.98 -3.00 14.28
CA ARG A 361 13.30 -1.96 13.50
C ARG A 361 11.85 -2.37 13.28
N VAL A 362 10.90 -1.45 13.42
CA VAL A 362 9.55 -1.63 12.88
C VAL A 362 9.60 -1.25 11.40
N THR A 363 9.61 -2.25 10.53
CA THR A 363 9.57 -2.09 9.07
C THR A 363 8.32 -2.74 8.51
N GLU A 364 7.69 -2.11 7.52
CA GLU A 364 6.64 -2.74 6.71
C GLU A 364 7.21 -3.70 5.63
N LEU A 365 8.54 -3.83 5.51
CA LEU A 365 9.19 -4.35 4.29
C LEU A 365 10.14 -5.56 4.39
N ASP A 366 10.83 -5.85 5.51
CA ASP A 366 11.98 -6.79 5.45
C ASP A 366 12.12 -7.86 6.57
N ASP A 367 11.32 -7.85 7.64
CA ASP A 367 11.77 -8.48 8.91
C ASP A 367 10.75 -9.36 9.68
N ALA A 368 9.85 -10.07 8.99
CA ALA A 368 8.86 -10.96 9.62
C ALA A 368 9.15 -12.48 9.41
N PRO A 369 10.08 -13.10 10.18
CA PRO A 369 10.20 -14.56 10.20
C PRO A 369 8.99 -15.19 10.91
N CYS A 370 8.28 -16.07 10.19
CA CYS A 370 7.18 -16.92 10.67
C CYS A 370 5.92 -16.20 11.20
N CYS A 371 4.98 -15.88 10.30
CA CYS A 371 3.57 -16.34 10.35
C CYS A 371 2.65 -15.63 9.32
N PHE A 372 3.05 -15.62 8.04
CA PHE A 372 2.02 -15.75 7.01
C PHE A 372 1.53 -17.20 7.02
N THR A 373 0.48 -17.50 7.79
CA THR A 373 -0.59 -18.26 7.14
C THR A 373 -1.17 -17.32 6.10
N SER A 374 -0.73 -17.45 4.86
CA SER A 374 -1.50 -16.93 3.75
C SER A 374 -2.89 -17.59 3.83
N SER A 375 -3.95 -16.85 3.47
CA SER A 375 -5.15 -17.50 2.89
C SER A 375 -4.62 -18.55 1.90
N PRO A 376 -4.92 -19.86 2.08
CA PRO A 376 -4.14 -20.93 1.48
C PRO A 376 -3.99 -20.64 -0.01
N GLN A 377 -2.73 -20.48 -0.45
CA GLN A 377 -2.44 -20.13 -1.83
C GLN A 377 -2.96 -21.28 -2.67
N GLN A 378 -3.96 -21.05 -3.53
CA GLN A 378 -4.81 -22.11 -4.03
C GLN A 378 -5.09 -21.92 -5.51
N ILE A 379 -4.69 -22.92 -6.29
CA ILE A 379 -4.97 -23.05 -7.71
C ILE A 379 -5.65 -24.40 -7.94
N ILE A 380 -6.74 -24.39 -8.69
CA ILE A 380 -7.56 -25.56 -8.99
C ILE A 380 -7.53 -25.81 -10.49
N PHE A 381 -6.96 -26.95 -10.88
CA PHE A 381 -6.86 -27.42 -12.25
C PHE A 381 -8.04 -28.33 -12.58
N TYR A 382 -8.59 -28.22 -13.79
CA TYR A 382 -9.71 -28.99 -14.30
C TYR A 382 -9.35 -29.69 -15.62
N GLU A 383 -9.68 -30.98 -15.78
CA GLU A 383 -9.39 -31.73 -17.02
C GLU A 383 -10.19 -31.24 -18.24
N ASP A 384 -11.36 -30.63 -18.02
CA ASP A 384 -12.26 -30.12 -19.07
C ASP A 384 -12.45 -28.59 -18.98
N ARG A 385 -13.08 -28.00 -20.00
CA ARG A 385 -13.38 -26.55 -20.06
C ARG A 385 -14.50 -26.16 -19.09
N ASN A 386 -14.60 -24.87 -18.78
CA ASN A 386 -15.65 -24.29 -17.93
C ASN A 386 -15.77 -24.96 -16.53
N PHE A 387 -14.63 -25.31 -15.94
CA PHE A 387 -14.50 -25.84 -14.58
C PHE A 387 -15.20 -27.18 -14.36
N GLN A 388 -15.10 -28.06 -15.36
CA GLN A 388 -15.70 -29.41 -15.40
C GLN A 388 -14.64 -30.52 -15.40
N GLY A 389 -15.09 -31.77 -15.26
CA GLY A 389 -14.22 -32.96 -15.29
C GLY A 389 -13.55 -33.24 -13.95
N ARG A 390 -12.43 -33.97 -13.97
CA ARG A 390 -11.63 -34.23 -12.77
C ARG A 390 -10.90 -32.96 -12.33
N THR A 391 -10.86 -32.74 -11.01
CA THR A 391 -10.19 -31.60 -10.39
C THR A 391 -8.90 -32.00 -9.68
N PHE A 392 -7.92 -31.11 -9.66
CA PHE A 392 -6.79 -31.16 -8.72
C PHE A 392 -6.56 -29.79 -8.09
N GLU A 393 -6.49 -29.76 -6.76
CA GLU A 393 -6.17 -28.57 -5.98
C GLU A 393 -4.68 -28.59 -5.62
N CYS A 394 -3.99 -27.47 -5.81
CA CYS A 394 -2.59 -27.32 -5.47
C CYS A 394 -2.34 -26.05 -4.65
N SER A 395 -1.43 -26.14 -3.68
CA SER A 395 -1.12 -25.06 -2.73
C SER A 395 0.36 -24.88 -2.40
N SER A 396 1.23 -25.44 -3.24
CA SER A 396 2.68 -25.31 -3.17
C SER A 396 3.32 -25.57 -4.54
N ASP A 397 4.64 -25.44 -4.64
CA ASP A 397 5.37 -25.75 -5.88
C ASP A 397 5.27 -27.24 -6.20
N CYS A 398 4.69 -27.59 -7.36
CA CYS A 398 4.48 -28.96 -7.81
C CYS A 398 5.28 -29.25 -9.08
N PRO A 399 6.37 -30.04 -9.02
CA PRO A 399 7.25 -30.30 -10.17
C PRO A 399 6.71 -31.37 -11.13
N GLU A 400 5.63 -32.09 -10.81
CA GLU A 400 5.04 -33.10 -11.69
C GLU A 400 3.53 -33.24 -11.41
N LEU A 401 2.70 -32.86 -12.38
CA LEU A 401 1.23 -32.88 -12.30
C LEU A 401 0.60 -34.09 -13.03
N SER A 402 1.36 -34.87 -13.81
CA SER A 402 0.85 -35.98 -14.65
C SER A 402 0.18 -37.13 -13.86
N SER A 403 0.43 -37.24 -12.55
CA SER A 403 -0.22 -38.17 -11.62
C SER A 403 -1.64 -37.72 -11.23
N HIS A 404 -1.89 -36.41 -11.29
CA HIS A 404 -3.12 -35.79 -10.81
C HIS A 404 -4.16 -35.59 -11.92
N PHE A 405 -3.70 -35.29 -13.14
CA PHE A 405 -4.57 -35.18 -14.33
C PHE A 405 -3.80 -35.50 -15.62
N SER A 406 -4.54 -35.88 -16.67
CA SER A 406 -4.00 -36.23 -17.99
C SER A 406 -3.81 -35.01 -18.91
N ARG A 407 -4.64 -33.99 -18.71
CA ARG A 407 -4.72 -32.71 -19.44
C ARG A 407 -5.28 -31.62 -18.52
N CYS A 408 -5.10 -30.35 -18.86
CA CYS A 408 -5.72 -29.23 -18.13
C CYS A 408 -6.38 -28.26 -19.11
N ASN A 409 -7.71 -28.22 -19.10
CA ASN A 409 -8.50 -27.37 -20.00
C ASN A 409 -9.13 -26.16 -19.32
N SER A 410 -9.25 -26.10 -17.98
CA SER A 410 -9.62 -24.86 -17.29
C SER A 410 -8.99 -24.77 -15.89
N ILE A 411 -8.87 -23.54 -15.37
CA ILE A 411 -8.15 -23.23 -14.13
C ILE A 411 -8.88 -22.15 -13.33
N ARG A 412 -8.98 -22.33 -12.01
CA ARG A 412 -9.28 -21.24 -11.07
C ARG A 412 -8.05 -20.94 -10.23
N VAL A 413 -7.70 -19.66 -10.11
CA VAL A 413 -6.74 -19.17 -9.11
C VAL A 413 -7.54 -18.44 -8.06
N GLU A 414 -7.75 -19.07 -6.91
CA GLU A 414 -8.50 -18.48 -5.80
C GLU A 414 -7.65 -17.45 -5.04
N SER A 415 -6.33 -17.67 -4.98
CA SER A 415 -5.38 -16.84 -4.24
C SER A 415 -3.93 -17.02 -4.73
N GLY A 416 -3.12 -15.98 -4.52
CA GLY A 416 -1.72 -15.93 -4.95
C GLY A 416 -1.53 -15.59 -6.44
N ALA A 417 -0.29 -15.71 -6.90
CA ALA A 417 0.11 -15.63 -8.28
C ALA A 417 0.99 -16.85 -8.61
N TRP A 418 0.81 -17.41 -9.80
CA TRP A 418 1.34 -18.72 -10.18
C TRP A 418 2.00 -18.64 -11.54
N VAL A 419 3.06 -19.42 -11.76
CA VAL A 419 3.57 -19.69 -13.10
C VAL A 419 3.53 -21.19 -13.38
N LEU A 420 2.91 -21.52 -14.49
CA LEU A 420 2.63 -22.86 -14.97
C LEU A 420 3.57 -23.22 -16.10
N TYR A 421 3.89 -24.51 -16.23
CA TYR A 421 4.87 -25.02 -17.18
C TYR A 421 4.30 -26.12 -18.04
N GLU A 422 4.63 -26.08 -19.33
CA GLU A 422 4.29 -27.13 -20.30
C GLU A 422 4.84 -28.51 -19.88
N ARG A 423 5.99 -28.56 -19.18
CA ARG A 423 6.71 -29.80 -18.86
C ARG A 423 6.97 -29.93 -17.36
N PRO A 424 7.31 -31.14 -16.88
CA PRO A 424 7.74 -31.35 -15.50
C PRO A 424 9.00 -30.54 -15.14
N ASN A 425 9.27 -30.45 -13.84
CA ASN A 425 10.45 -29.80 -13.24
C ASN A 425 10.63 -28.32 -13.63
N PHE A 426 9.51 -27.60 -13.84
CA PHE A 426 9.46 -26.17 -14.16
C PHE A 426 10.12 -25.80 -15.49
N THR A 427 9.90 -26.61 -16.54
CA THR A 427 10.51 -26.45 -17.87
C THR A 427 9.48 -26.33 -19.01
N GLY A 428 9.92 -25.90 -20.19
CA GLY A 428 9.04 -25.64 -21.35
C GLY A 428 8.46 -24.23 -21.34
N TYR A 429 7.33 -24.01 -22.03
CA TYR A 429 6.66 -22.71 -22.03
C TYR A 429 6.09 -22.36 -20.66
N GLN A 430 6.15 -21.07 -20.32
CA GLN A 430 5.67 -20.51 -19.06
C GLN A 430 4.34 -19.78 -19.29
N TYR A 431 3.42 -19.89 -18.33
CA TYR A 431 2.15 -19.15 -18.31
C TYR A 431 1.92 -18.58 -16.92
N ILE A 432 1.89 -17.25 -16.80
CA ILE A 432 1.69 -16.53 -15.53
C ILE A 432 0.19 -16.28 -15.34
N LEU A 433 -0.36 -16.76 -14.23
CA LEU A 433 -1.76 -16.57 -13.84
C LEU A 433 -1.84 -15.88 -12.48
N THR A 434 -2.64 -14.82 -12.41
CA THR A 434 -3.05 -14.17 -11.16
C THR A 434 -4.46 -14.66 -10.75
N ARG A 435 -4.95 -14.23 -9.58
CA ARG A 435 -6.29 -14.53 -9.09
C ARG A 435 -7.37 -14.30 -10.16
N GLY A 436 -8.18 -15.31 -10.46
CA GLY A 436 -9.21 -15.25 -11.51
C GLY A 436 -9.71 -16.61 -12.00
N GLU A 437 -10.73 -16.57 -12.84
CA GLU A 437 -11.31 -17.72 -13.53
C GLU A 437 -10.82 -17.79 -14.98
N TYR A 438 -10.31 -18.95 -15.40
CA TYR A 438 -9.79 -19.18 -16.75
C TYR A 438 -10.51 -20.38 -17.41
N PRO A 439 -11.61 -20.15 -18.16
CA PRO A 439 -12.53 -21.22 -18.59
C PRO A 439 -12.03 -22.10 -19.75
N GLU A 440 -11.02 -21.65 -20.50
CA GLU A 440 -10.31 -22.47 -21.49
C GLU A 440 -8.85 -21.99 -21.67
N TYR A 441 -7.94 -22.85 -22.13
CA TYR A 441 -6.50 -22.58 -22.14
C TYR A 441 -6.07 -21.34 -22.92
N GLN A 442 -6.86 -20.90 -23.89
CA GLN A 442 -6.71 -19.63 -24.59
C GLN A 442 -6.68 -18.42 -23.64
N HIS A 443 -7.37 -18.48 -22.50
CA HIS A 443 -7.48 -17.37 -21.53
C HIS A 443 -6.19 -17.15 -20.72
N TRP A 444 -5.27 -18.12 -20.67
CA TRP A 444 -3.89 -17.92 -20.14
C TRP A 444 -2.83 -17.87 -21.25
N MET A 445 -3.25 -17.64 -22.50
CA MET A 445 -2.40 -17.70 -23.70
C MET A 445 -1.71 -19.06 -23.90
N GLY A 446 -2.36 -20.14 -23.44
CA GLY A 446 -1.93 -21.51 -23.68
C GLY A 446 -1.96 -21.89 -25.16
N PHE A 447 -0.92 -22.58 -25.63
CA PHE A 447 -0.90 -23.17 -26.98
C PHE A 447 -1.66 -24.50 -27.07
N ASN A 448 -1.87 -25.16 -25.92
CA ASN A 448 -2.48 -26.47 -25.77
C ASN A 448 -2.98 -26.65 -24.32
N ASP A 449 -3.58 -27.82 -24.01
CA ASP A 449 -4.05 -28.22 -22.68
C ASP A 449 -2.99 -28.95 -21.83
N THR A 450 -1.70 -28.78 -22.16
CA THR A 450 -0.60 -29.48 -21.48
C THR A 450 0.07 -28.57 -20.46
N ILE A 451 -0.36 -28.68 -19.20
CA ILE A 451 0.31 -28.14 -18.01
C ILE A 451 0.83 -29.32 -17.19
N ARG A 452 2.11 -29.30 -16.79
CA ARG A 452 2.80 -30.46 -16.16
C ARG A 452 3.64 -30.13 -14.93
N SER A 453 3.91 -28.85 -14.67
CA SER A 453 4.36 -28.40 -13.34
C SER A 453 3.90 -26.96 -13.07
N CYS A 454 3.88 -26.54 -11.81
CA CYS A 454 3.53 -25.19 -11.39
C CYS A 454 4.38 -24.75 -10.19
N ARG A 455 4.73 -23.46 -10.12
CA ARG A 455 5.27 -22.85 -8.90
C ARG A 455 4.44 -21.63 -8.50
N LEU A 456 4.45 -21.33 -7.21
CA LEU A 456 4.04 -20.03 -6.69
C LEU A 456 5.07 -18.97 -7.11
N ILE A 457 4.59 -17.83 -7.61
CA ILE A 457 5.42 -16.63 -7.80
C ILE A 457 5.59 -15.96 -6.43
N ARG A 458 6.82 -15.88 -5.95
CA ARG A 458 7.13 -15.34 -4.61
C ARG A 458 7.26 -13.83 -4.65
N THR A 459 6.12 -13.16 -4.85
CA THR A 459 6.01 -11.70 -4.92
C THR A 459 6.65 -11.05 -3.69
N THR A 460 7.67 -10.22 -3.88
CA THR A 460 8.26 -9.39 -2.82
C THR A 460 7.47 -8.10 -2.68
N SER A 461 7.27 -7.65 -1.44
CA SER A 461 6.66 -6.34 -1.17
C SER A 461 7.64 -5.21 -1.51
N GLY A 462 7.09 -4.09 -1.99
CA GLY A 462 7.86 -2.88 -2.32
C GLY A 462 7.73 -2.43 -3.77
N MET A 463 8.41 -1.34 -4.12
CA MET A 463 8.39 -0.81 -5.49
C MET A 463 9.09 -1.79 -6.44
N HIS A 464 8.39 -2.18 -7.52
CA HIS A 464 8.98 -3.00 -8.57
C HIS A 464 10.05 -2.16 -9.31
N ARG A 465 11.19 -2.77 -9.61
CA ARG A 465 12.29 -2.07 -10.31
C ARG A 465 13.18 -3.04 -11.09
N ILE A 466 13.32 -2.81 -12.38
CA ILE A 466 14.19 -3.57 -13.28
C ILE A 466 15.05 -2.62 -14.12
N ARG A 467 16.27 -3.05 -14.46
CA ARG A 467 17.10 -2.43 -15.50
C ARG A 467 17.26 -3.39 -16.67
N ILE A 468 16.93 -2.96 -17.87
CA ILE A 468 17.15 -3.71 -19.11
C ILE A 468 18.30 -3.10 -19.91
N TYR A 469 19.08 -3.94 -20.58
CA TYR A 469 20.32 -3.55 -21.24
C TYR A 469 20.38 -4.07 -22.67
N GLN A 470 20.94 -3.23 -23.54
CA GLN A 470 21.04 -3.47 -24.98
C GLN A 470 22.05 -4.58 -25.34
N GLN A 471 23.01 -4.86 -24.47
CA GLN A 471 24.03 -5.90 -24.67
C GLN A 471 24.08 -6.86 -23.48
N HIS A 472 24.82 -7.95 -23.63
CA HIS A 472 25.07 -8.93 -22.56
C HIS A 472 25.88 -8.29 -21.42
N ASP A 473 25.93 -8.98 -20.27
CA ASP A 473 26.79 -8.63 -19.13
C ASP A 473 26.65 -7.14 -18.70
N PHE A 474 25.42 -6.60 -18.79
CA PHE A 474 24.98 -5.25 -18.42
C PHE A 474 25.62 -4.09 -19.22
N MET A 475 26.01 -4.36 -20.46
CA MET A 475 26.62 -3.37 -21.36
C MET A 475 25.60 -2.66 -22.30
N GLY A 476 26.06 -1.60 -22.96
CA GLY A 476 25.26 -0.83 -23.94
C GLY A 476 24.30 0.19 -23.30
N ARG A 477 23.26 0.60 -24.03
CA ARG A 477 22.19 1.46 -23.49
C ARG A 477 21.41 0.70 -22.40
N MET A 478 21.08 1.41 -21.32
CA MET A 478 20.26 0.92 -20.21
C MET A 478 18.93 1.70 -20.16
N LEU A 479 17.84 1.01 -19.85
CA LEU A 479 16.56 1.60 -19.45
C LEU A 479 16.15 1.01 -18.10
N GLU A 480 15.72 1.86 -17.18
CA GLU A 480 15.17 1.47 -15.89
C GLU A 480 13.65 1.62 -15.92
N LEU A 481 12.93 0.62 -15.41
CA LEU A 481 11.47 0.59 -15.35
C LEU A 481 11.00 0.29 -13.93
N SER A 482 9.90 0.93 -13.54
CA SER A 482 9.16 0.70 -12.28
C SER A 482 7.65 0.55 -12.48
N GLU A 483 7.18 0.63 -13.73
CA GLU A 483 5.80 0.49 -14.17
C GLU A 483 5.77 -0.44 -15.40
N ASP A 484 4.61 -1.00 -15.74
CA ASP A 484 4.46 -1.86 -16.92
C ASP A 484 4.66 -1.08 -18.23
N SER A 485 5.38 -1.67 -19.18
CA SER A 485 5.62 -1.07 -20.50
C SER A 485 5.03 -1.96 -21.62
N PRO A 486 3.93 -1.56 -22.27
CA PRO A 486 3.33 -2.35 -23.35
C PRO A 486 4.21 -2.38 -24.62
N SER A 487 5.13 -1.43 -24.77
CA SER A 487 6.03 -1.32 -25.93
C SER A 487 7.40 -0.80 -25.50
N LEU A 488 8.36 -1.72 -25.36
CA LEU A 488 9.75 -1.35 -25.07
C LEU A 488 10.41 -0.62 -26.24
N TYR A 489 9.94 -0.83 -27.48
CA TYR A 489 10.49 -0.13 -28.65
C TYR A 489 10.29 1.38 -28.58
N GLU A 490 9.15 1.86 -28.07
CA GLU A 490 8.85 3.28 -27.91
C GLU A 490 9.73 3.96 -26.85
N HIS A 491 10.03 3.26 -25.75
CA HIS A 491 10.76 3.82 -24.60
C HIS A 491 12.29 3.60 -24.69
N PHE A 492 12.71 2.45 -25.23
CA PHE A 492 14.11 2.04 -25.30
C PHE A 492 14.73 2.29 -26.68
N GLY A 493 13.93 2.40 -27.74
CA GLY A 493 14.40 2.54 -29.13
C GLY A 493 15.00 1.26 -29.74
N HIS A 494 15.06 0.17 -28.97
CA HIS A 494 15.59 -1.13 -29.38
C HIS A 494 14.52 -2.22 -29.25
N ARG A 495 14.65 -3.27 -30.06
CA ARG A 495 13.77 -4.46 -30.07
C ARG A 495 14.41 -5.69 -29.43
N GLU A 496 15.56 -5.53 -28.78
CA GLU A 496 16.32 -6.65 -28.23
C GLU A 496 16.81 -6.29 -26.81
N ILE A 497 16.59 -7.20 -25.87
CA ILE A 497 17.10 -7.18 -24.50
C ILE A 497 18.12 -8.31 -24.38
N HIS A 498 19.39 -7.97 -24.17
CA HIS A 498 20.45 -8.97 -24.08
C HIS A 498 20.83 -9.29 -22.64
N SER A 499 20.60 -8.38 -21.69
CA SER A 499 20.72 -8.65 -20.24
C SER A 499 19.78 -7.76 -19.42
N CYS A 500 19.48 -8.15 -18.19
CA CYS A 500 18.68 -7.35 -17.25
C CYS A 500 19.01 -7.64 -15.77
N ASN A 501 18.81 -6.64 -14.92
CA ASN A 501 18.96 -6.76 -13.47
C ASN A 501 17.62 -6.43 -12.80
N VAL A 502 16.98 -7.43 -12.20
CA VAL A 502 15.75 -7.28 -11.43
C VAL A 502 16.13 -6.88 -10.01
N LEU A 503 16.04 -5.59 -9.73
CA LEU A 503 16.43 -5.01 -8.44
C LEU A 503 15.39 -5.33 -7.35
N ASN A 504 14.09 -5.27 -7.70
CA ASN A 504 12.99 -5.68 -6.84
C ASN A 504 11.71 -6.03 -7.63
N GLY A 505 10.82 -6.80 -7.00
CA GLY A 505 9.58 -7.31 -7.59
C GLY A 505 9.79 -8.56 -8.45
N ALA A 506 8.70 -9.02 -9.08
CA ALA A 506 8.73 -10.03 -10.13
C ALA A 506 8.23 -9.40 -11.43
N TRP A 507 8.85 -9.74 -12.56
CA TRP A 507 8.58 -9.15 -13.86
C TRP A 507 8.24 -10.22 -14.89
N VAL A 508 7.33 -9.91 -15.82
CA VAL A 508 6.98 -10.78 -16.93
C VAL A 508 7.41 -10.12 -18.24
N PHE A 509 8.38 -10.72 -18.93
CA PHE A 509 8.70 -10.33 -20.30
C PHE A 509 7.77 -11.06 -21.27
N TYR A 510 7.36 -10.33 -22.31
CA TYR A 510 6.49 -10.80 -23.38
C TYR A 510 7.22 -10.71 -24.71
N GLU A 511 7.24 -11.80 -25.47
CA GLU A 511 7.87 -11.93 -26.80
C GLU A 511 7.26 -10.99 -27.86
N GLN A 512 6.10 -10.37 -27.58
CA GLN A 512 5.44 -9.41 -28.47
C GLN A 512 4.83 -8.23 -27.69
N PRO A 513 4.84 -7.01 -28.28
CA PRO A 513 4.21 -5.83 -27.69
C PRO A 513 2.73 -6.00 -27.36
N ASN A 514 2.25 -5.22 -26.39
CA ASN A 514 0.91 -5.25 -25.81
C ASN A 514 0.58 -6.59 -25.12
N TYR A 515 1.57 -7.12 -24.38
CA TYR A 515 1.46 -8.31 -23.51
C TYR A 515 1.05 -9.58 -24.27
N ARG A 516 1.82 -9.93 -25.33
CA ARG A 516 1.51 -11.03 -26.25
C ARG A 516 2.71 -11.95 -26.48
N GLY A 517 2.46 -13.10 -27.12
CA GLY A 517 3.47 -14.11 -27.41
C GLY A 517 3.86 -14.92 -26.17
N ARG A 518 5.05 -15.54 -26.20
CA ARG A 518 5.58 -16.27 -25.03
C ARG A 518 5.82 -15.34 -23.85
N GLN A 519 5.67 -15.91 -22.65
CA GLN A 519 5.87 -15.24 -21.38
C GLN A 519 7.13 -15.78 -20.70
N TYR A 520 7.89 -14.90 -20.04
CA TYR A 520 9.07 -15.27 -19.26
C TYR A 520 8.99 -14.60 -17.89
N LEU A 521 9.04 -15.40 -16.81
CA LEU A 521 9.12 -14.86 -15.45
C LEU A 521 10.58 -14.54 -15.09
N LEU A 522 10.80 -13.32 -14.60
CA LEU A 522 12.06 -12.87 -14.01
C LEU A 522 11.83 -12.47 -12.56
N GLU A 523 12.53 -13.11 -11.64
CA GLU A 523 12.49 -12.83 -10.20
C GLU A 523 13.77 -12.05 -9.81
N ARG A 524 13.88 -11.56 -8.57
CA ARG A 524 15.00 -10.70 -8.14
C ARG A 524 16.37 -11.34 -8.39
N GLY A 525 17.18 -10.74 -9.27
CA GLY A 525 18.47 -11.31 -9.70
C GLY A 525 19.17 -10.58 -10.85
N GLU A 526 20.43 -10.95 -11.05
CA GLU A 526 21.25 -10.57 -12.21
C GLU A 526 21.08 -11.60 -13.34
N TYR A 527 20.56 -11.20 -14.50
CA TYR A 527 20.48 -12.01 -15.70
C TYR A 527 21.38 -11.43 -16.78
N ARG A 528 22.55 -12.03 -17.01
CA ARG A 528 23.59 -11.49 -17.89
C ARG A 528 23.37 -11.81 -19.36
N ARG A 529 22.48 -12.77 -19.68
CA ARG A 529 22.14 -13.22 -21.03
C ARG A 529 20.67 -13.64 -21.11
N PHE A 530 20.01 -13.40 -22.25
CA PHE A 530 18.59 -13.73 -22.45
C PHE A 530 18.24 -15.22 -22.27
N THR A 531 19.21 -16.11 -22.46
CA THR A 531 19.08 -17.54 -22.18
C THR A 531 18.83 -17.86 -20.69
N GLU A 532 19.20 -16.95 -19.78
CA GLU A 532 19.09 -17.16 -18.33
C GLU A 532 17.64 -16.99 -17.83
N TRP A 533 16.78 -16.27 -18.56
CA TRP A 533 15.31 -16.29 -18.38
C TRP A 533 14.60 -17.27 -19.32
N SER A 534 15.34 -18.22 -19.91
CA SER A 534 14.85 -19.25 -20.84
C SER A 534 14.27 -18.75 -22.17
N ALA A 535 14.60 -17.52 -22.59
CA ALA A 535 14.30 -17.06 -23.95
C ALA A 535 15.27 -17.69 -24.98
N MET A 536 14.76 -17.99 -26.18
CA MET A 536 15.59 -18.53 -27.28
C MET A 536 16.25 -17.42 -28.12
N HIS A 537 15.71 -16.21 -28.06
CA HIS A 537 16.15 -15.01 -28.78
C HIS A 537 16.07 -13.81 -27.83
N PRO A 538 16.82 -12.71 -28.07
CA PRO A 538 16.78 -11.50 -27.25
C PRO A 538 15.58 -10.58 -27.54
N THR A 539 14.74 -10.93 -28.52
CA THR A 539 13.60 -10.13 -29.04
C THR A 539 12.35 -10.26 -28.19
#